data_AF-A0A1W9H6R4-F1
#
_entry.id   AF-A0A1W9H6R4-F1
#
_cell.length_a   1.000
_cell.length_b   1.000
_cell.length_c   1.000
_cell.angle_alpha   90.00
_cell.angle_beta   90.00
_cell.angle_gamma   90.00
#
_symmetry.space_group_name_H-M   'P 1'
#
loop_
_entity.id
_entity.type
_entity.pdbx_description
1 polymer ?
#
loop_
_entity_poly.entity_id
_entity_poly.type
_entity_poly.pdbx_seq_one_letter_code
_entity_poly.pdbx_strand_id
1 'polypeptide(L)'
;MKTLLQLFLISILGLSCGMSTSLVAATTSTQITGSTSTTDYSGKKAAEKRTLAPSSTSNEALIGVDIAERSDDPCFLRARYRNIATGGDGANVRFAECDDNNNNEGTDDSHRTLAMPSGGFVTGVRICMNSEQDKMKGIQLIGRYGACLLGEEKVYVSPAPCSQVFKSSGIEYRLCDTDQPNYQTLSCNSSSSSLSVHYERTNCQGSNNGPDSDWEEAVYCPDQTVATGIRLNHREGNGGRRIITGVALDCRKVELPD
;
A
#
# COMPACT_ATOMS: atom_id res chain seq x y z
N MET A 1 77.63 -1.21 -59.82
CA MET A 1 77.14 -1.53 -58.46
C MET A 1 76.92 -0.21 -57.74
N LYS A 2 75.66 0.24 -57.62
CA LYS A 2 75.26 1.42 -56.84
C LYS A 2 74.02 1.02 -56.06
N THR A 3 74.18 0.86 -54.76
CA THR A 3 73.15 0.44 -53.82
C THR A 3 72.35 1.68 -53.41
N LEU A 4 71.06 1.71 -53.75
CA LEU A 4 70.11 2.74 -53.30
C LEU A 4 69.60 2.36 -51.91
N LEU A 5 69.81 3.25 -50.93
CA LEU A 5 69.34 3.11 -49.56
C LEU A 5 68.01 3.85 -49.42
N GLN A 6 66.89 3.12 -49.32
CA GLN A 6 65.56 3.68 -49.03
C GLN A 6 65.40 3.86 -47.51
N LEU A 7 65.23 5.12 -47.09
CA LEU A 7 64.85 5.50 -45.73
C LEU A 7 63.34 5.27 -45.55
N PHE A 8 62.94 4.45 -44.59
CA PHE A 8 61.56 4.35 -44.10
C PHE A 8 61.38 5.30 -42.91
N LEU A 9 60.46 6.26 -43.06
CA LEU A 9 59.98 7.14 -41.99
C LEU A 9 58.81 6.43 -41.29
N ILE A 10 58.99 6.01 -40.03
CA ILE A 10 57.91 5.45 -39.20
C ILE A 10 57.30 6.61 -38.41
N SER A 11 56.07 7.00 -38.78
CA SER A 11 55.26 7.95 -38.00
C SER A 11 54.62 7.24 -36.81
N ILE A 12 54.95 7.69 -35.60
CA ILE A 12 54.34 7.25 -34.34
C ILE A 12 53.08 8.09 -34.13
N LEU A 13 51.90 7.51 -34.40
CA LEU A 13 50.61 8.05 -34.00
C LEU A 13 50.38 7.73 -32.51
N GLY A 14 50.52 8.75 -31.66
CA GLY A 14 50.17 8.68 -30.24
C GLY A 14 48.65 8.58 -30.07
N LEU A 15 48.18 7.43 -29.60
CA LEU A 15 46.78 7.19 -29.24
C LEU A 15 46.54 7.75 -27.82
N SER A 16 46.00 8.96 -27.72
CA SER A 16 45.52 9.50 -26.44
C SER A 16 44.15 8.88 -26.11
N CYS A 17 44.14 7.87 -25.24
CA CYS A 17 42.92 7.39 -24.60
C CYS A 17 42.37 8.49 -23.68
N GLY A 18 41.48 9.33 -24.23
CA GLY A 18 40.65 10.24 -23.44
C GLY A 18 39.70 9.43 -22.57
N MET A 19 40.04 9.27 -21.28
CA MET A 19 39.11 8.76 -20.28
C MET A 19 37.98 9.78 -20.12
N SER A 20 36.87 9.55 -20.82
CA SER A 20 35.62 10.27 -20.57
C SER A 20 35.08 9.78 -19.23
N THR A 21 35.27 10.59 -18.19
CA THR A 21 34.63 10.39 -16.89
C THR A 21 33.15 10.72 -17.02
N SER A 22 32.33 9.72 -17.33
CA SER A 22 30.89 9.83 -17.22
C SER A 22 30.53 10.03 -15.75
N LEU A 23 30.17 11.27 -15.40
CA LEU A 23 29.55 11.59 -14.12
C LEU A 23 28.17 10.93 -14.10
N VAL A 24 28.03 9.84 -13.35
CA VAL A 24 26.73 9.24 -13.08
C VAL A 24 26.07 10.12 -12.03
N ALA A 25 25.00 10.83 -12.41
CA ALA A 25 24.17 11.54 -11.45
C ALA A 25 23.56 10.51 -10.49
N ALA A 26 23.85 10.64 -9.21
CA ALA A 26 23.22 9.83 -8.18
C ALA A 26 21.71 10.12 -8.22
N THR A 27 20.92 9.11 -8.55
CA THR A 27 19.47 9.21 -8.51
C THR A 27 19.07 9.14 -7.05
N THR A 28 18.72 10.28 -6.48
CA THR A 28 18.16 10.39 -5.13
C THR A 28 16.82 9.65 -5.13
N SER A 29 16.80 8.47 -4.49
CA SER A 29 15.62 7.62 -4.39
C SER A 29 15.00 7.73 -3.00
N THR A 30 13.68 7.98 -2.96
CA THR A 30 12.87 8.10 -1.74
C THR A 30 13.11 6.96 -0.75
N GLN A 31 13.19 7.28 0.55
CA GLN A 31 13.47 6.29 1.59
C GLN A 31 12.49 6.37 2.76
N ILE A 32 12.32 5.24 3.45
CA ILE A 32 11.62 5.16 4.73
C ILE A 32 12.66 5.29 5.84
N THR A 33 12.51 6.32 6.67
CA THR A 33 13.46 6.66 7.72
C THR A 33 12.76 6.75 9.07
N GLY A 34 13.54 7.02 10.12
CA GLY A 34 13.04 7.20 11.47
C GLY A 34 12.59 5.91 12.16
N SER A 35 12.24 6.08 13.44
CA SER A 35 11.67 5.02 14.28
C SER A 35 10.21 4.78 13.96
N THR A 36 9.75 3.54 14.16
CA THR A 36 8.34 3.20 14.08
C THR A 36 7.53 3.89 15.19
N SER A 37 6.46 4.57 14.79
CA SER A 37 5.40 5.04 15.68
C SER A 37 4.16 4.17 15.48
N THR A 38 3.50 3.74 16.55
CA THR A 38 2.28 2.95 16.45
C THR A 38 1.07 3.83 16.74
N THR A 39 0.05 3.76 15.91
CA THR A 39 -1.21 4.47 16.15
C THR A 39 -1.98 3.85 17.31
N ASP A 40 -3.05 4.52 17.75
CA ASP A 40 -4.09 3.83 18.51
C ASP A 40 -4.74 2.70 17.67
N TYR A 41 -5.53 1.87 18.33
CA TYR A 41 -6.32 0.84 17.67
C TYR A 41 -7.69 1.37 17.31
N SER A 42 -8.11 1.16 16.06
CA SER A 42 -9.51 1.19 15.67
C SER A 42 -10.17 -0.13 16.08
N GLY A 43 -11.26 -0.06 16.83
CA GLY A 43 -11.96 -1.20 17.44
C GLY A 43 -11.42 -1.64 18.79
N LYS A 44 -11.70 -2.90 19.16
CA LYS A 44 -11.50 -3.38 20.52
C LYS A 44 -10.03 -3.72 20.81
N LYS A 45 -9.56 -3.28 21.97
CA LYS A 45 -8.25 -3.68 22.52
C LYS A 45 -8.30 -5.14 22.97
N ALA A 46 -7.26 -5.90 22.62
CA ALA A 46 -7.08 -7.27 23.10
C ALA A 46 -5.68 -7.47 23.68
N ALA A 47 -5.52 -8.47 24.54
CA ALA A 47 -4.23 -8.85 25.12
C ALA A 47 -3.32 -9.46 24.05
N GLU A 48 -3.88 -10.29 23.17
CA GLU A 48 -3.14 -10.93 22.09
C GLU A 48 -3.00 -9.99 20.89
N LYS A 49 -1.78 -9.95 20.34
CA LYS A 49 -1.40 -9.05 19.26
C LYS A 49 -0.57 -9.78 18.23
N ARG A 50 -0.83 -9.49 16.97
CA ARG A 50 0.01 -9.89 15.84
C ARG A 50 0.42 -8.67 15.03
N THR A 51 1.71 -8.54 14.77
CA THR A 51 2.22 -7.54 13.82
C THR A 51 2.47 -8.21 12.49
N LEU A 52 1.91 -7.65 11.43
CA LEU A 52 2.21 -8.01 10.05
C LEU A 52 3.01 -6.86 9.46
N ALA A 53 4.32 -7.01 9.41
CA ALA A 53 5.23 -6.02 8.85
C ALA A 53 6.39 -6.74 8.15
N PRO A 54 6.94 -6.17 7.07
CA PRO A 54 8.22 -6.61 6.53
C PRO A 54 9.38 -6.29 7.50
N SER A 55 10.61 -6.53 7.05
CA SER A 55 11.81 -6.13 7.82
C SER A 55 11.76 -4.64 8.16
N SER A 56 12.15 -4.28 9.38
CA SER A 56 12.26 -2.87 9.80
C SER A 56 13.25 -2.03 8.98
N THR A 57 14.10 -2.67 8.18
CA THR A 57 15.04 -1.99 7.27
C THR A 57 14.53 -1.87 5.84
N SER A 58 13.31 -2.36 5.53
CA SER A 58 12.80 -2.29 4.17
C SER A 58 12.19 -0.91 3.86
N ASN A 59 12.28 -0.51 2.58
CA ASN A 59 11.61 0.67 2.03
C ASN A 59 10.18 0.33 1.60
N GLU A 60 9.48 -0.54 2.34
CA GLU A 60 8.17 -1.04 1.97
C GLU A 60 7.05 -0.35 2.75
N ALA A 61 6.05 0.14 2.02
CA ALA A 61 4.86 0.77 2.57
C ALA A 61 3.61 -0.05 2.22
N LEU A 62 2.65 -0.05 3.13
CA LEU A 62 1.38 -0.76 3.00
C LEU A 62 0.55 -0.08 1.90
N ILE A 63 0.10 -0.87 0.92
CA ILE A 63 -0.75 -0.41 -0.19
C ILE A 63 -2.13 -1.04 -0.17
N GLY A 64 -2.35 -2.07 0.64
CA GLY A 64 -3.60 -2.79 0.65
C GLY A 64 -3.63 -3.93 1.63
N VAL A 65 -4.79 -4.54 1.75
CA VAL A 65 -5.01 -5.77 2.51
C VAL A 65 -5.88 -6.73 1.73
N ASP A 66 -5.67 -8.01 1.94
CA ASP A 66 -6.68 -9.02 1.67
C ASP A 66 -7.28 -9.47 3.00
N ILE A 67 -8.59 -9.69 3.03
CA ILE A 67 -9.31 -10.16 4.22
C ILE A 67 -10.25 -11.30 3.82
N ALA A 68 -10.48 -12.21 4.76
CA ALA A 68 -11.38 -13.32 4.60
C ALA A 68 -11.83 -13.82 5.99
N GLU A 69 -12.86 -14.64 5.99
CA GLU A 69 -13.47 -15.14 7.23
C GLU A 69 -13.84 -16.60 7.09
N ARG A 70 -14.07 -17.28 8.22
CA ARG A 70 -14.65 -18.62 8.25
C ARG A 70 -15.81 -18.68 9.21
N SER A 71 -17.00 -18.99 8.69
CA SER A 71 -18.23 -19.10 9.49
C SER A 71 -18.44 -17.86 10.38
N ASP A 72 -18.44 -16.67 9.77
CA ASP A 72 -18.65 -15.38 10.45
C ASP A 72 -17.49 -14.92 11.36
N ASP A 73 -16.34 -15.62 11.35
CA ASP A 73 -15.16 -15.25 12.13
C ASP A 73 -14.06 -14.63 11.25
N PRO A 74 -13.74 -13.32 11.38
CA PRO A 74 -12.64 -12.67 10.65
C PRO A 74 -11.28 -13.17 11.14
N CYS A 75 -10.78 -14.22 10.51
CA CYS A 75 -9.60 -14.98 10.96
C CYS A 75 -8.44 -14.92 9.96
N PHE A 76 -8.60 -14.20 8.85
CA PHE A 76 -7.56 -14.01 7.85
C PHE A 76 -7.37 -12.54 7.49
N LEU A 77 -6.11 -12.09 7.46
CA LEU A 77 -5.71 -10.82 6.89
C LEU A 77 -4.30 -10.92 6.31
N ARG A 78 -4.11 -10.50 5.06
CA ARG A 78 -2.81 -10.40 4.39
C ARG A 78 -2.51 -8.95 4.06
N ALA A 79 -1.43 -8.42 4.61
CA ALA A 79 -0.94 -7.09 4.33
C ALA A 79 -0.09 -7.10 3.04
N ARG A 80 -0.41 -6.18 2.11
CA ARG A 80 0.26 -6.05 0.80
C ARG A 80 1.11 -4.80 0.79
N TYR A 81 2.38 -4.97 0.43
CA TYR A 81 3.37 -3.91 0.48
C TYR A 81 3.89 -3.55 -0.91
N ARG A 82 4.43 -2.34 -1.03
CA ARG A 82 5.18 -1.87 -2.20
C ARG A 82 6.44 -1.17 -1.74
N ASN A 83 7.55 -1.43 -2.41
CA ASN A 83 8.77 -0.69 -2.21
C ASN A 83 8.61 0.74 -2.74
N ILE A 84 8.75 1.75 -1.89
CA ILE A 84 8.52 3.15 -2.25
C ILE A 84 9.62 3.72 -3.15
N ALA A 85 10.82 3.13 -3.09
CA ALA A 85 12.00 3.58 -3.84
C ALA A 85 11.95 3.10 -5.29
N THR A 86 11.50 1.85 -5.50
CA THR A 86 11.49 1.20 -6.82
C THR A 86 10.10 1.08 -7.43
N GLY A 87 9.03 1.28 -6.65
CA GLY A 87 7.65 1.01 -7.05
C GLY A 87 7.30 -0.47 -7.19
N GLY A 88 8.26 -1.38 -6.99
CA GLY A 88 8.06 -2.82 -7.09
C GLY A 88 7.22 -3.39 -5.95
N ASP A 89 6.51 -4.48 -6.23
CA ASP A 89 5.75 -5.19 -5.21
C ASP A 89 6.67 -5.69 -4.09
N GLY A 90 6.22 -5.53 -2.85
CA GLY A 90 6.95 -5.92 -1.65
C GLY A 90 6.54 -7.27 -1.10
N ALA A 91 7.01 -7.57 0.10
CA ALA A 91 6.62 -8.75 0.86
C ALA A 91 5.08 -8.82 1.04
N ASN A 92 4.55 -10.03 1.15
CA ASN A 92 3.17 -10.26 1.58
C ASN A 92 3.20 -10.97 2.93
N VAL A 93 2.70 -10.31 3.98
CA VAL A 93 2.74 -10.84 5.35
C VAL A 93 1.31 -11.10 5.81
N ARG A 94 1.01 -12.30 6.29
CA ARG A 94 -0.36 -12.72 6.59
C ARG A 94 -0.57 -13.23 8.01
N PHE A 95 -1.79 -13.08 8.49
CA PHE A 95 -2.43 -13.73 9.62
C PHE A 95 -3.48 -14.69 9.04
N ALA A 96 -3.40 -15.98 9.36
CA ALA A 96 -4.23 -17.04 8.75
C ALA A 96 -4.63 -18.09 9.79
N GLU A 97 -5.41 -17.67 10.79
CA GLU A 97 -5.74 -18.47 11.98
C GLU A 97 -7.22 -18.90 11.92
N CYS A 98 -7.66 -19.37 10.75
CA CYS A 98 -9.04 -19.82 10.50
C CYS A 98 -9.33 -21.28 10.89
N ASP A 99 -8.37 -21.97 11.49
CA ASP A 99 -8.50 -23.26 12.17
C ASP A 99 -7.27 -23.54 13.04
N ASP A 100 -7.32 -24.66 13.77
CA ASP A 100 -6.25 -25.15 14.65
C ASP A 100 -4.88 -25.34 13.96
N ASN A 101 -4.84 -25.40 12.62
CA ASN A 101 -3.61 -25.63 11.85
C ASN A 101 -2.93 -24.34 11.36
N ASN A 102 -3.52 -23.17 11.66
CA ASN A 102 -2.92 -21.84 11.42
C ASN A 102 -2.40 -21.60 9.99
N ASN A 103 -3.06 -22.17 8.98
CA ASN A 103 -2.73 -21.99 7.57
C ASN A 103 -3.96 -21.86 6.66
N ASN A 104 -5.13 -21.64 7.27
CA ASN A 104 -6.38 -21.54 6.56
C ASN A 104 -6.73 -20.07 6.32
N GLU A 105 -7.03 -19.73 5.07
CA GLU A 105 -7.34 -18.36 4.63
C GLU A 105 -8.84 -18.06 4.67
N GLY A 106 -9.67 -18.93 5.23
CA GLY A 106 -11.13 -18.82 5.21
C GLY A 106 -11.73 -19.50 3.98
N THR A 107 -12.91 -19.06 3.55
CA THR A 107 -13.53 -19.55 2.31
C THR A 107 -13.31 -18.58 1.16
N ASP A 108 -13.13 -19.08 -0.05
CA ASP A 108 -12.89 -18.24 -1.25
C ASP A 108 -13.98 -17.17 -1.44
N ASP A 109 -15.24 -17.52 -1.19
CA ASP A 109 -16.38 -16.61 -1.30
C ASP A 109 -16.32 -15.43 -0.31
N SER A 110 -15.58 -15.59 0.80
CA SER A 110 -15.38 -14.56 1.82
C SER A 110 -14.22 -13.62 1.51
N HIS A 111 -13.36 -13.98 0.54
CA HIS A 111 -12.10 -13.30 0.30
C HIS A 111 -12.31 -11.97 -0.43
N ARG A 112 -11.70 -10.90 0.07
CA ARG A 112 -11.78 -9.56 -0.51
C ARG A 112 -10.43 -8.89 -0.49
N THR A 113 -10.15 -8.19 -1.58
CA THR A 113 -8.93 -7.39 -1.74
C THR A 113 -9.29 -5.92 -1.70
N LEU A 114 -8.65 -5.19 -0.81
CA LEU A 114 -8.69 -3.74 -0.75
C LEU A 114 -7.30 -3.23 -1.09
N ALA A 115 -7.15 -2.57 -2.23
CA ALA A 115 -5.90 -1.99 -2.65
C ALA A 115 -6.08 -0.50 -2.94
N MET A 116 -5.12 0.31 -2.49
CA MET A 116 -5.02 1.70 -2.88
C MET A 116 -4.85 1.79 -4.40
N PRO A 117 -5.40 2.84 -5.04
CA PRO A 117 -5.09 3.12 -6.43
C PRO A 117 -3.58 3.36 -6.61
N SER A 118 -3.11 3.27 -7.85
CA SER A 118 -1.69 3.40 -8.16
C SER A 118 -1.09 4.69 -7.59
N GLY A 119 0.07 4.56 -6.94
CA GLY A 119 0.77 5.67 -6.27
C GLY A 119 0.22 6.06 -4.89
N GLY A 120 -0.88 5.43 -4.45
CA GLY A 120 -1.45 5.59 -3.13
C GLY A 120 -0.83 4.66 -2.09
N PHE A 121 -0.63 5.17 -0.88
CA PHE A 121 -0.17 4.41 0.27
C PHE A 121 -1.10 4.58 1.45
N VAL A 122 -1.21 3.55 2.29
CA VAL A 122 -2.04 3.58 3.49
C VAL A 122 -1.42 4.51 4.53
N THR A 123 -2.23 5.40 5.07
CA THR A 123 -1.88 6.40 6.09
C THR A 123 -2.90 6.44 7.22
N GLY A 124 -4.01 5.72 7.10
CA GLY A 124 -5.00 5.58 8.14
C GLY A 124 -5.84 4.33 7.94
N VAL A 125 -6.51 3.91 8.99
CA VAL A 125 -7.39 2.76 8.98
C VAL A 125 -8.53 2.98 9.95
N ARG A 126 -9.70 2.43 9.61
CA ARG A 126 -10.72 2.11 10.59
C ARG A 126 -11.38 0.79 10.27
N ILE A 127 -12.01 0.21 11.27
CA ILE A 127 -12.79 -1.00 11.11
C ILE A 127 -14.25 -0.76 11.45
N CYS A 128 -15.12 -1.59 10.92
CA CYS A 128 -16.46 -1.75 11.45
C CYS A 128 -16.52 -3.02 12.29
N MET A 129 -17.16 -2.94 13.45
CA MET A 129 -17.39 -4.06 14.33
C MET A 129 -18.79 -4.65 14.12
N ASN A 130 -18.99 -5.90 14.54
CA ASN A 130 -20.34 -6.45 14.66
C ASN A 130 -21.12 -5.80 15.81
N SER A 131 -22.40 -6.14 15.92
CA SER A 131 -23.30 -5.60 16.96
C SER A 131 -22.87 -5.88 18.40
N GLU A 132 -22.16 -6.98 18.62
CA GLU A 132 -21.62 -7.37 19.93
C GLU A 132 -20.25 -6.72 20.22
N GLN A 133 -19.72 -5.95 19.27
CA GLN A 133 -18.41 -5.29 19.34
C GLN A 133 -17.27 -6.27 19.70
N ASP A 134 -17.32 -7.47 19.14
CA ASP A 134 -16.37 -8.54 19.45
C ASP A 134 -15.76 -9.20 18.20
N LYS A 135 -16.13 -8.76 17.00
CA LYS A 135 -15.52 -9.19 15.72
C LYS A 135 -15.48 -8.04 14.71
N MET A 136 -14.39 -7.95 13.96
CA MET A 136 -14.30 -7.09 12.78
C MET A 136 -15.24 -7.60 11.65
N LYS A 137 -16.04 -6.70 11.07
CA LYS A 137 -16.94 -6.98 9.93
C LYS A 137 -16.66 -6.12 8.70
N GLY A 138 -15.94 -5.02 8.86
CA GLY A 138 -15.51 -4.17 7.77
C GLY A 138 -14.14 -3.58 8.03
N ILE A 139 -13.47 -3.17 6.97
CA ILE A 139 -12.22 -2.42 7.05
C ILE A 139 -12.21 -1.34 5.97
N GLN A 140 -11.75 -0.16 6.35
CA GLN A 140 -11.53 0.97 5.47
C GLN A 140 -10.08 1.35 5.58
N LEU A 141 -9.39 1.31 4.46
CA LEU A 141 -8.06 1.86 4.32
C LEU A 141 -8.18 3.31 3.86
N ILE A 142 -7.43 4.18 4.52
CA ILE A 142 -7.34 5.60 4.18
C ILE A 142 -5.90 5.86 3.75
N GLY A 143 -5.72 6.55 2.63
CA GLY A 143 -4.42 6.71 2.01
C GLY A 143 -4.17 8.11 1.49
N ARG A 144 -2.91 8.34 1.12
CA ARG A 144 -2.46 9.53 0.40
C ARG A 144 -1.52 9.11 -0.71
N TYR A 145 -1.43 9.93 -1.75
CA TYR A 145 -0.42 9.75 -2.78
C TYR A 145 0.98 10.00 -2.22
N GLY A 146 1.96 9.21 -2.68
CA GLY A 146 3.35 9.34 -2.25
C GLY A 146 3.91 10.76 -2.42
N ALA A 147 3.59 11.43 -3.53
CA ALA A 147 3.96 12.83 -3.77
C ALA A 147 3.48 13.76 -2.64
N CYS A 148 2.23 13.61 -2.21
CA CYS A 148 1.67 14.40 -1.11
C CYS A 148 2.35 14.12 0.24
N LEU A 149 2.85 12.90 0.45
CA LEU A 149 3.61 12.56 1.66
C LEU A 149 4.99 13.21 1.68
N LEU A 150 5.54 13.50 0.50
CA LEU A 150 6.82 14.18 0.31
C LEU A 150 6.72 15.71 0.33
N GLY A 151 5.54 16.26 0.61
CA GLY A 151 5.32 17.70 0.71
C GLY A 151 5.03 18.40 -0.62
N GLU A 152 4.79 17.66 -1.71
CA GLU A 152 4.31 18.25 -2.96
C GLU A 152 2.96 18.93 -2.74
N GLU A 153 2.74 20.08 -3.36
CA GLU A 153 1.45 20.78 -3.26
C GLU A 153 0.36 20.11 -4.11
N LYS A 154 0.78 19.45 -5.19
CA LYS A 154 -0.09 18.86 -6.21
C LYS A 154 0.46 17.52 -6.68
N VAL A 155 -0.45 16.61 -7.01
CA VAL A 155 -0.13 15.33 -7.65
C VAL A 155 -0.90 15.22 -8.96
N TYR A 156 -0.23 14.67 -9.98
CA TYR A 156 -0.85 14.33 -11.25
C TYR A 156 -1.18 12.85 -11.24
N VAL A 157 -2.46 12.53 -11.32
CA VAL A 157 -2.95 11.16 -11.34
C VAL A 157 -3.49 10.89 -12.73
N SER A 158 -3.21 9.72 -13.30
CA SER A 158 -3.88 9.32 -14.53
C SER A 158 -5.23 8.73 -14.14
N PRO A 159 -6.37 9.43 -14.35
CA PRO A 159 -7.66 8.80 -14.14
C PRO A 159 -7.75 7.62 -15.12
N ALA A 160 -8.38 6.53 -14.70
CA ALA A 160 -8.75 5.52 -15.66
C ALA A 160 -9.60 6.21 -16.74
N PRO A 161 -9.31 6.03 -18.04
CA PRO A 161 -10.01 6.75 -19.12
C PRO A 161 -11.51 6.45 -19.16
N CYS A 162 -11.98 5.50 -18.34
CA CYS A 162 -13.36 5.07 -18.27
C CYS A 162 -13.90 5.30 -16.86
N SER A 163 -14.75 6.30 -16.70
CA SER A 163 -15.21 6.81 -15.41
C SER A 163 -16.60 6.30 -15.00
N GLN A 164 -17.36 5.68 -15.93
CA GLN A 164 -18.70 5.18 -15.64
C GLN A 164 -18.85 3.71 -16.00
N VAL A 165 -19.20 2.92 -14.99
CA VAL A 165 -19.61 1.52 -15.13
C VAL A 165 -21.13 1.47 -15.06
N PHE A 166 -21.80 1.04 -16.13
CA PHE A 166 -23.24 0.79 -16.13
C PHE A 166 -23.49 -0.68 -16.45
N LYS A 167 -24.36 -1.30 -15.64
CA LYS A 167 -24.76 -2.69 -15.78
C LYS A 167 -26.11 -2.74 -16.46
N SER A 168 -26.18 -3.37 -17.63
CA SER A 168 -27.43 -3.64 -18.35
C SER A 168 -27.43 -5.10 -18.80
N SER A 169 -28.48 -5.85 -18.45
CA SER A 169 -28.65 -7.26 -18.84
C SER A 169 -27.46 -8.18 -18.50
N GLY A 170 -26.79 -7.94 -17.38
CA GLY A 170 -25.64 -8.74 -16.93
C GLY A 170 -24.32 -8.41 -17.63
N ILE A 171 -24.29 -7.42 -18.53
CA ILE A 171 -23.08 -6.93 -19.19
C ILE A 171 -22.63 -5.63 -18.51
N GLU A 172 -21.33 -5.56 -18.18
CA GLU A 172 -20.67 -4.36 -17.66
C GLU A 172 -20.17 -3.51 -18.82
N TYR A 173 -20.69 -2.29 -18.96
CA TYR A 173 -20.22 -1.33 -19.95
C TYR A 173 -19.39 -0.25 -19.27
N ARG A 174 -18.27 0.12 -19.89
CA ARG A 174 -17.41 1.23 -19.47
C ARG A 174 -17.43 2.34 -20.52
N LEU A 175 -17.96 3.50 -20.16
CA LEU A 175 -17.86 4.70 -20.99
C LEU A 175 -16.46 5.29 -20.79
N CYS A 176 -15.67 5.24 -21.84
CA CYS A 176 -14.37 5.88 -21.88
C CYS A 176 -14.50 7.20 -22.65
N ASP A 177 -14.18 8.30 -21.99
CA ASP A 177 -14.20 9.62 -22.61
C ASP A 177 -12.81 9.87 -23.21
N THR A 178 -12.70 9.72 -24.53
CA THR A 178 -11.42 9.87 -25.24
C THR A 178 -10.91 11.31 -25.26
N ASP A 179 -11.76 12.28 -24.95
CA ASP A 179 -11.42 13.70 -24.94
C ASP A 179 -11.04 14.19 -23.54
N GLN A 180 -11.17 13.36 -22.50
CA GLN A 180 -10.69 13.72 -21.17
C GLN A 180 -9.16 13.76 -21.11
N PRO A 181 -8.58 14.73 -20.39
CA PRO A 181 -7.15 14.79 -20.21
C PRO A 181 -6.67 13.48 -19.57
N ASN A 182 -5.56 12.94 -20.07
CA ASN A 182 -4.95 11.70 -19.58
C ASN A 182 -4.46 11.78 -18.12
N TYR A 183 -4.58 12.97 -17.49
CA TYR A 183 -4.22 13.25 -16.11
C TYR A 183 -5.17 14.26 -15.47
N GLN A 184 -5.44 14.05 -14.18
CA GLN A 184 -6.10 14.98 -13.28
C GLN A 184 -5.07 15.50 -12.28
N THR A 185 -5.12 16.80 -12.00
CA THR A 185 -4.31 17.41 -10.94
C THR A 185 -5.11 17.44 -9.65
N LEU A 186 -4.60 16.84 -8.59
CA LEU A 186 -5.17 16.87 -7.25
C LEU A 186 -4.30 17.73 -6.33
N SER A 187 -4.92 18.52 -5.46
CA SER A 187 -4.19 19.27 -4.43
C SER A 187 -4.00 18.41 -3.18
N CYS A 188 -2.76 18.33 -2.70
CA CYS A 188 -2.38 17.53 -1.53
C CYS A 188 -2.91 18.06 -0.19
N ASN A 189 -3.40 19.30 -0.17
CA ASN A 189 -4.03 19.92 0.99
C ASN A 189 -5.56 19.78 1.00
N SER A 190 -6.13 19.15 -0.02
CA SER A 190 -7.58 18.98 -0.15
C SER A 190 -8.02 17.57 0.22
N SER A 191 -9.28 17.40 0.61
CA SER A 191 -9.87 16.07 0.78
C SER A 191 -9.83 15.23 -0.50
N SER A 192 -9.71 15.86 -1.68
CA SER A 192 -9.64 15.16 -2.97
C SER A 192 -8.36 14.34 -3.19
N SER A 193 -7.28 14.62 -2.45
CA SER A 193 -6.08 13.76 -2.44
C SER A 193 -6.13 12.63 -1.41
N SER A 194 -7.17 12.62 -0.56
CA SER A 194 -7.42 11.51 0.35
C SER A 194 -7.97 10.34 -0.43
N LEU A 195 -7.27 9.22 -0.35
CA LEU A 195 -7.69 7.95 -0.93
C LEU A 195 -8.47 7.18 0.12
N SER A 196 -9.52 6.50 -0.31
CA SER A 196 -10.32 5.69 0.58
C SER A 196 -10.86 4.48 -0.17
N VAL A 197 -10.52 3.30 0.31
CA VAL A 197 -11.10 2.03 -0.14
C VAL A 197 -11.63 1.30 1.07
N HIS A 198 -12.85 0.78 0.97
CA HIS A 198 -13.49 0.09 2.08
C HIS A 198 -14.19 -1.16 1.58
N TYR A 199 -14.37 -2.09 2.51
CA TYR A 199 -15.22 -3.24 2.35
C TYR A 199 -15.96 -3.47 3.65
N GLU A 200 -17.21 -3.85 3.51
CA GLU A 200 -18.11 -4.09 4.61
C GLU A 200 -18.90 -5.36 4.36
N ARG A 201 -19.09 -6.15 5.42
CA ARG A 201 -19.94 -7.34 5.40
C ARG A 201 -21.28 -7.05 6.05
N THR A 202 -22.24 -7.92 5.74
CA THR A 202 -23.45 -8.10 6.52
C THR A 202 -23.12 -8.17 8.01
N ASN A 203 -23.90 -7.48 8.84
CA ASN A 203 -23.76 -7.37 10.30
C ASN A 203 -22.65 -6.44 10.81
N CYS A 204 -22.03 -5.62 9.97
CA CYS A 204 -21.58 -4.30 10.44
C CYS A 204 -22.83 -3.51 10.84
N GLN A 205 -22.79 -2.80 11.98
CA GLN A 205 -24.01 -2.19 12.57
C GLN A 205 -24.76 -1.25 11.62
N GLY A 206 -24.10 -0.72 10.57
CA GLY A 206 -24.60 0.34 9.69
C GLY A 206 -24.74 -0.01 8.19
N SER A 207 -24.90 -1.29 7.83
CA SER A 207 -24.63 -1.77 6.46
C SER A 207 -25.52 -1.36 5.28
N ASN A 208 -26.11 -0.17 5.29
CA ASN A 208 -27.01 0.29 4.23
C ASN A 208 -26.46 1.42 3.34
N ASN A 209 -25.37 2.13 3.67
CA ASN A 209 -24.93 3.31 2.87
C ASN A 209 -23.41 3.56 2.78
N GLY A 210 -22.56 2.55 2.98
CA GLY A 210 -21.10 2.71 3.00
C GLY A 210 -20.59 3.17 4.37
N PRO A 211 -19.39 3.79 4.48
CA PRO A 211 -18.79 4.09 5.76
C PRO A 211 -19.57 5.15 6.55
N ASP A 212 -20.46 4.71 7.42
CA ASP A 212 -21.42 5.53 8.15
C ASP A 212 -21.05 5.72 9.64
N SER A 213 -22.03 6.00 10.49
CA SER A 213 -21.86 6.28 11.93
C SER A 213 -21.33 5.10 12.74
N ASP A 214 -21.35 3.90 12.18
CA ASP A 214 -21.17 2.67 12.95
C ASP A 214 -19.75 2.10 12.79
N TRP A 215 -18.90 2.83 12.07
CA TRP A 215 -17.47 2.58 12.00
C TRP A 215 -16.77 3.10 13.24
N GLU A 216 -15.81 2.31 13.70
CA GLU A 216 -14.92 2.71 14.79
C GLU A 216 -14.10 3.93 14.39
N GLU A 217 -13.55 4.61 15.40
CA GLU A 217 -12.72 5.79 15.19
C GLU A 217 -11.57 5.48 14.21
N ALA A 218 -11.35 6.40 13.27
CA ALA A 218 -10.22 6.35 12.35
C ALA A 218 -8.94 6.70 13.07
N VAL A 219 -7.95 5.83 12.92
CA VAL A 219 -6.59 6.06 13.40
C VAL A 219 -5.70 6.39 12.22
N TYR A 220 -4.87 7.40 12.38
CA TYR A 220 -4.03 7.93 11.32
C TYR A 220 -2.57 7.89 11.74
N CYS A 221 -1.72 7.57 10.78
CA CYS A 221 -0.30 7.84 10.86
C CYS A 221 -0.07 9.35 11.02
N PRO A 222 0.96 9.78 11.78
CA PRO A 222 1.35 11.19 11.84
C PRO A 222 1.63 11.80 10.47
N ASP A 223 1.62 13.12 10.38
CA ASP A 223 1.94 13.83 9.14
C ASP A 223 3.30 13.41 8.56
N GLN A 224 3.38 13.30 7.23
CA GLN A 224 4.58 12.86 6.48
C GLN A 224 5.06 11.44 6.83
N THR A 225 4.19 10.61 7.41
CA THR A 225 4.48 9.20 7.65
C THR A 225 3.53 8.31 6.87
N VAL A 226 3.99 7.09 6.59
CA VAL A 226 3.23 6.05 5.89
C VAL A 226 3.16 4.80 6.74
N ALA A 227 2.09 4.02 6.59
CA ALA A 227 2.00 2.72 7.24
C ALA A 227 3.03 1.76 6.63
N THR A 228 3.92 1.23 7.45
CA THR A 228 4.91 0.20 7.13
C THR A 228 4.60 -1.13 7.80
N GLY A 229 3.56 -1.18 8.63
CA GLY A 229 3.08 -2.38 9.28
C GLY A 229 1.62 -2.24 9.69
N ILE A 230 0.96 -3.37 9.91
CA ILE A 230 -0.38 -3.43 10.49
C ILE A 230 -0.36 -4.32 11.71
N ARG A 231 -0.95 -3.85 12.81
CA ARG A 231 -1.08 -4.60 14.07
C ARG A 231 -2.52 -5.02 14.26
N LEU A 232 -2.71 -6.29 14.55
CA LEU A 232 -4.00 -6.91 14.78
C LEU A 232 -4.13 -7.20 16.27
N ASN A 233 -5.23 -6.74 16.86
CA ASN A 233 -5.74 -7.33 18.10
C ASN A 233 -6.58 -8.52 17.72
N HIS A 234 -6.35 -9.65 18.39
CA HIS A 234 -7.17 -10.83 18.21
C HIS A 234 -7.54 -11.47 19.55
N ARG A 235 -8.53 -12.34 19.50
CA ARG A 235 -8.96 -13.17 20.63
C ARG A 235 -9.21 -14.59 20.16
N GLU A 236 -9.23 -15.51 21.10
CA GLU A 236 -9.69 -16.87 20.83
C GLU A 236 -11.17 -16.87 20.44
N GLY A 237 -11.48 -17.67 19.42
CA GLY A 237 -12.80 -18.00 18.93
C GLY A 237 -13.08 -19.50 19.03
N ASN A 238 -14.17 -19.95 18.42
CA ASN A 238 -14.58 -21.35 18.47
C ASN A 238 -13.76 -22.23 17.51
N GLY A 239 -13.34 -23.41 17.97
CA GLY A 239 -12.56 -24.36 17.14
C GLY A 239 -11.19 -23.80 16.77
N GLY A 240 -10.47 -23.31 17.79
CA GLY A 240 -9.09 -22.77 17.75
C GLY A 240 -8.83 -21.60 16.81
N ARG A 241 -9.90 -21.02 16.25
CA ARG A 241 -9.82 -19.81 15.44
C ARG A 241 -9.37 -18.61 16.27
N ARG A 242 -8.64 -17.69 15.65
CA ARG A 242 -8.37 -16.37 16.24
C ARG A 242 -9.08 -15.28 15.46
N ILE A 243 -9.88 -14.51 16.18
CA ILE A 243 -10.80 -13.53 15.64
C ILE A 243 -10.19 -12.15 15.75
N ILE A 244 -10.08 -11.43 14.64
CA ILE A 244 -9.60 -10.04 14.60
C ILE A 244 -10.67 -9.14 15.22
N THR A 245 -10.24 -8.27 16.15
CA THR A 245 -11.11 -7.37 16.93
C THR A 245 -10.68 -5.92 16.90
N GLY A 246 -9.48 -5.63 16.41
CA GLY A 246 -8.95 -4.28 16.35
C GLY A 246 -7.75 -4.20 15.43
N VAL A 247 -7.53 -3.02 14.85
CA VAL A 247 -6.42 -2.75 13.92
C VAL A 247 -5.72 -1.45 14.29
N ALA A 248 -4.39 -1.47 14.29
CA ALA A 248 -3.54 -0.29 14.39
C ALA A 248 -2.48 -0.30 13.27
N LEU A 249 -1.85 0.83 13.03
CA LEU A 249 -0.79 0.97 12.03
C LEU A 249 0.56 1.21 12.71
N ASP A 250 1.60 0.62 12.14
CA ASP A 250 2.98 1.00 12.41
C ASP A 250 3.43 1.95 11.31
N CYS A 251 3.76 3.18 11.69
CA CYS A 251 4.00 4.31 10.79
C CYS A 251 5.44 4.79 10.88
N ARG A 252 6.02 5.12 9.73
CA ARG A 252 7.40 5.63 9.60
C ARG A 252 7.47 6.78 8.62
N LYS A 253 8.48 7.64 8.79
CA LYS A 253 8.66 8.84 7.98
C LYS A 253 9.08 8.47 6.57
N VAL A 254 8.58 9.22 5.60
CA VAL A 254 9.01 9.14 4.20
C VAL A 254 9.77 10.41 3.86
N GLU A 255 10.96 10.27 3.31
CA GLU A 255 11.83 11.40 2.98
C GLU A 255 12.48 11.22 1.61
N LEU A 256 12.75 12.36 0.95
CA LEU A 256 13.74 12.40 -0.11
C LEU A 256 15.13 12.26 0.52
N PRO A 257 16.07 11.53 -0.09
CA PRO A 257 17.42 11.51 0.41
C PRO A 257 18.06 12.89 0.22
N ASP A 258 18.85 13.30 1.21
CA ASP A 258 19.61 14.56 1.22
C ASP A 258 20.56 14.70 0.03
#